data_AF-A0A8S3KH07-F1
#
_entry.id   AF-A0A8S3KH07-F1
#
_cell.length_a   1.000
_cell.length_b   1.000
_cell.length_c   1.000
_cell.angle_alpha   90.00
_cell.angle_beta   90.00
_cell.angle_gamma   90.00
#
_symmetry.space_group_name_H-M   'P 1'
#
loop_
_entity.id
_entity.type
_entity.pdbx_description
1 polymer ?
#
loop_
_entity_poly.entity_id
_entity_poly.type
_entity_poly.pdbx_seq_one_letter_code
_entity_poly.pdbx_strand_id
1 'polypeptide(L)'
;MIWLDSNIHKNEDCLEMLTTLRSVINYLKVFDNISECIAYINSITTETKILFIVSGELGESVISEIYHSPNIVSIYVFCYDKIKHEIWSSQYKPKLQGVFIDKDTLYSKLVSDMKLQ
;
A
#
# COMPACT_ATOMS: atom_id res chain seq x y z
N MET A 1 5.31 -7.42 2.48
CA MET A 1 4.71 -6.16 2.00
C MET A 1 4.18 -6.36 0.58
N ILE A 2 3.07 -5.72 0.25
CA ILE A 2 2.49 -5.70 -1.09
C ILE A 2 2.32 -4.25 -1.54
N TRP A 3 2.65 -3.95 -2.79
CA TRP A 3 2.41 -2.64 -3.42
C TRP A 3 1.65 -2.82 -4.73
N LEU A 4 0.48 -2.19 -4.86
CA LEU A 4 -0.32 -2.11 -6.08
C LEU A 4 -0.28 -0.70 -6.70
N ASP A 5 0.31 -0.59 -7.89
CA ASP A 5 0.37 0.68 -8.63
C ASP A 5 0.49 0.42 -10.14
N SER A 6 -0.48 0.92 -10.92
CA SER A 6 -0.55 0.77 -12.38
C SER A 6 0.59 1.48 -13.12
N ASN A 7 1.28 2.40 -12.45
CA ASN A 7 2.33 3.24 -13.02
C ASN A 7 3.69 3.04 -12.33
N ILE A 8 3.88 1.95 -11.57
CA ILE A 8 5.09 1.74 -10.77
C ILE A 8 6.40 1.79 -11.58
N HIS A 9 6.34 1.43 -12.87
CA HIS A 9 7.49 1.42 -13.77
C HIS A 9 7.66 2.71 -14.60
N LYS A 10 6.72 3.65 -14.49
CA LYS A 10 6.66 4.87 -15.32
C LYS A 10 7.01 6.14 -14.55
N ASN A 11 7.10 6.05 -13.23
CA ASN A 11 7.31 7.18 -12.35
C ASN A 11 8.64 7.04 -11.59
N GLU A 12 9.48 8.08 -11.69
CA GLU A 12 10.80 8.11 -11.05
C GLU A 12 10.74 7.99 -9.53
N ASP A 13 9.82 8.69 -8.85
CA ASP A 13 9.66 8.58 -7.40
C ASP A 13 9.21 7.18 -7.00
N CYS A 14 8.30 6.56 -7.78
CA CYS A 14 7.87 5.18 -7.53
C CYS A 14 9.05 4.20 -7.70
N LEU A 15 9.91 4.40 -8.71
CA LEU A 15 11.10 3.58 -8.94
C LEU A 15 12.15 3.73 -7.84
N GLU A 16 12.41 4.97 -7.41
CA GLU A 16 13.34 5.25 -6.31
C GLU A 16 12.82 4.66 -4.99
N MET A 17 11.53 4.83 -4.72
CA MET A 17 10.90 4.26 -3.54
C MET A 17 10.89 2.73 -3.60
N LEU A 18 10.59 2.13 -4.74
CA LEU A 18 10.67 0.68 -4.95
C LEU A 18 12.09 0.16 -4.69
N THR A 19 13.11 0.87 -5.18
CA THR A 19 14.52 0.53 -4.96
C THR A 19 14.88 0.60 -3.47
N THR A 20 14.44 1.66 -2.79
CA THR A 20 14.65 1.85 -1.36
C THR A 20 13.94 0.77 -0.54
N LEU A 21 12.69 0.44 -0.87
CA LEU A 21 11.96 -0.61 -0.15
C LEU A 21 12.59 -1.99 -0.37
N ARG A 22 13.05 -2.30 -1.59
CA ARG A 22 13.74 -3.56 -1.89
C ARG A 22 15.07 -3.72 -1.15
N SER A 23 15.77 -2.63 -0.83
CA SER A 23 17.05 -2.71 -0.10
C SER A 23 16.87 -2.97 1.39
N VAL A 24 15.70 -2.66 1.95
CA VAL A 24 15.42 -2.76 3.40
C VAL A 24 14.44 -3.91 3.73
N ILE A 25 13.58 -4.30 2.79
CA ILE A 25 12.49 -5.25 3.01
C ILE A 25 12.74 -6.54 2.23
N ASN A 26 12.95 -7.64 2.96
CA ASN A 26 13.19 -8.96 2.38
C ASN A 26 12.04 -9.47 1.48
N TYR A 27 10.80 -9.05 1.74
CA TYR A 27 9.63 -9.52 1.02
C TYR A 27 8.71 -8.38 0.58
N LEU A 28 8.94 -7.91 -0.65
CA LEU A 28 8.10 -6.94 -1.34
C LEU A 28 7.56 -7.55 -2.63
N LYS A 29 6.22 -7.70 -2.70
CA LYS A 29 5.51 -8.10 -3.92
C LYS A 29 4.87 -6.86 -4.56
N VAL A 30 5.04 -6.71 -5.86
CA VAL A 30 4.50 -5.59 -6.64
C VAL A 30 3.47 -6.13 -7.62
N PHE A 31 2.39 -5.38 -7.80
CA PHE A 31 1.35 -5.61 -8.80
C PHE A 31 1.05 -4.31 -9.55
N ASP A 32 0.73 -4.41 -10.83
CA ASP A 32 0.17 -3.35 -11.65
C ASP A 32 -1.30 -3.62 -12.03
N ASN A 33 -1.82 -4.79 -11.65
CA ASN A 33 -3.18 -5.25 -11.91
C ASN A 33 -3.95 -5.53 -10.59
N ILE A 34 -5.14 -4.95 -10.46
CA ILE A 34 -6.00 -5.12 -9.28
C ILE A 34 -6.40 -6.59 -9.07
N SER A 35 -6.89 -7.26 -10.11
CA SER A 35 -7.43 -8.62 -10.00
C SER A 35 -6.35 -9.63 -9.58
N GLU A 36 -5.14 -9.52 -10.13
CA GLU A 36 -4.01 -10.36 -9.73
C GLU A 36 -3.60 -10.10 -8.28
N CYS A 37 -3.58 -8.83 -7.87
CA CYS A 37 -3.26 -8.45 -6.50
C CYS A 37 -4.27 -9.02 -5.49
N ILE A 38 -5.56 -8.92 -5.78
CA ILE A 38 -6.63 -9.44 -4.90
C ILE A 38 -6.58 -10.96 -4.85
N ALA A 39 -6.45 -11.63 -6.00
CA ALA A 39 -6.31 -13.08 -6.06
C ALA A 39 -5.13 -13.57 -5.22
N TYR A 40 -4.00 -12.86 -5.29
CA TYR A 40 -2.83 -13.15 -4.48
C TYR A 40 -3.10 -12.95 -2.98
N ILE A 41 -3.67 -11.81 -2.57
CA ILE A 41 -4.02 -11.55 -1.16
C ILE A 41 -4.94 -12.64 -0.61
N ASN A 42 -5.94 -13.08 -1.39
CA ASN A 42 -6.88 -14.13 -0.98
C ASN A 42 -6.26 -15.52 -0.94
N SER A 43 -5.13 -15.74 -1.63
CA SER A 43 -4.40 -17.01 -1.60
C SER A 43 -3.46 -17.15 -0.39
N ILE A 44 -3.19 -16.05 0.32
CA ILE A 44 -2.30 -16.03 1.48
C ILE A 44 -3.00 -16.64 2.69
N THR A 45 -2.25 -17.42 3.48
CA THR A 45 -2.74 -17.99 4.73
C THR A 45 -3.03 -16.91 5.77
N THR A 46 -4.05 -17.11 6.61
CA THR A 46 -4.55 -16.13 7.59
C THR A 46 -3.54 -15.66 8.65
N GLU A 47 -2.41 -16.35 8.81
CA GLU A 47 -1.36 -15.99 9.78
C GLU A 47 -0.36 -14.95 9.26
N THR A 48 -0.39 -14.62 7.97
CA THR A 48 0.55 -13.66 7.36
C THR A 48 0.05 -12.23 7.52
N LYS A 49 0.85 -11.36 8.16
CA LYS A 49 0.57 -9.92 8.23
C LYS A 49 1.01 -9.22 6.94
N ILE A 50 0.11 -8.41 6.36
CA ILE A 50 0.31 -7.67 5.11
C ILE A 50 0.23 -6.17 5.38
N LEU A 51 1.36 -5.50 5.15
CA LEU A 51 1.42 -4.06 4.91
C LEU A 51 1.15 -3.82 3.41
N PHE A 52 0.12 -3.03 3.10
CA PHE A 52 -0.37 -2.80 1.74
C PHE A 52 -0.18 -1.35 1.32
N ILE A 53 0.54 -1.11 0.23
CA ILE A 53 0.72 0.20 -0.39
C ILE A 53 -0.10 0.23 -1.68
N VAL A 54 -0.83 1.31 -1.93
CA VAL A 54 -1.63 1.46 -3.16
C VAL A 54 -1.58 2.88 -3.71
N SER A 55 -1.62 3.01 -5.02
CA SER A 55 -1.84 4.31 -5.66
C SER A 55 -3.21 4.91 -5.34
N GLY A 56 -3.32 6.23 -5.35
CA GLY A 56 -4.61 6.92 -5.13
C GLY A 56 -5.69 6.51 -6.13
N GLU A 57 -5.32 6.34 -7.40
CA GLU A 57 -6.22 5.98 -8.51
C GLU A 57 -6.89 4.61 -8.28
N LEU A 58 -6.14 3.62 -7.81
CA LEU A 58 -6.64 2.26 -7.59
C LEU A 58 -7.18 2.05 -6.17
N GLY A 59 -6.77 2.93 -5.24
CA GLY A 59 -6.98 2.78 -3.80
C GLY A 59 -8.43 2.55 -3.40
N GLU A 60 -9.35 3.41 -3.85
CA GLU A 60 -10.76 3.33 -3.43
C GLU A 60 -11.39 1.98 -3.82
N SER A 61 -11.15 1.52 -5.04
CA SER A 61 -11.65 0.24 -5.54
C SER A 61 -11.11 -0.95 -4.75
N VAL A 62 -9.78 -1.10 -4.67
CA VAL A 62 -9.16 -2.29 -4.08
C VAL A 62 -9.34 -2.33 -2.56
N ILE A 63 -9.31 -1.17 -1.88
CA ILE A 63 -9.44 -1.12 -0.43
C ILE A 63 -10.82 -1.63 -0.02
N SER A 64 -11.87 -1.26 -0.74
CA SER A 64 -13.23 -1.75 -0.46
C SER A 64 -13.32 -3.28 -0.44
N GLU A 65 -12.54 -3.97 -1.27
CA GLU A 65 -12.54 -5.44 -1.38
C GLU A 65 -11.65 -6.11 -0.33
N ILE A 66 -10.48 -5.55 -0.02
CA ILE A 66 -9.49 -6.18 0.87
C ILE A 66 -9.60 -5.73 2.33
N TYR A 67 -10.37 -4.68 2.63
CA TYR A 67 -10.40 -4.05 3.96
C TYR A 67 -10.69 -5.05 5.08
N HIS A 68 -11.61 -5.98 4.85
CA HIS A 68 -12.03 -6.98 5.83
C HIS A 68 -11.09 -8.20 5.90
N SER A 69 -10.08 -8.29 5.02
CA SER A 69 -9.12 -9.39 5.07
C SER A 69 -8.33 -9.36 6.39
N PRO A 70 -8.26 -10.47 7.15
CA PRO A 70 -7.55 -10.52 8.42
C PRO A 70 -6.03 -10.35 8.24
N ASN A 71 -5.53 -10.66 7.04
CA ASN A 71 -4.12 -10.51 6.70
C ASN A 71 -3.71 -9.04 6.56
N ILE A 72 -4.63 -8.16 6.17
CA ILE A 72 -4.34 -6.73 5.97
C ILE A 72 -4.30 -6.03 7.34
N VAL A 73 -3.10 -5.64 7.76
CA VAL A 73 -2.87 -4.95 9.05
C VAL A 73 -2.74 -3.45 8.90
N SER A 74 -2.20 -2.97 7.77
CA SER A 74 -2.05 -1.54 7.52
C SER A 74 -2.09 -1.25 6.02
N ILE A 75 -2.74 -0.13 5.67
CA ILE A 75 -2.92 0.34 4.30
C ILE A 75 -2.34 1.75 4.19
N TYR A 76 -1.56 2.00 3.14
CA TYR A 76 -0.94 3.28 2.84
C TYR A 76 -1.30 3.68 1.41
N VAL A 77 -1.87 4.87 1.23
CA VAL A 77 -2.17 5.41 -0.10
C VAL A 77 -1.02 6.32 -0.51
N PHE A 78 -0.34 6.02 -1.61
CA PHE A 78 0.73 6.86 -2.17
C PHE A 78 0.23 7.53 -3.45
N CYS A 79 0.06 8.84 -3.45
CA CYS A 79 -0.47 9.57 -4.60
C CYS A 79 -0.07 11.03 -4.61
N TYR A 80 0.06 11.61 -5.80
CA TYR A 80 0.35 13.05 -5.96
C TYR A 80 -0.84 13.97 -5.66
N ASP A 81 -2.08 13.46 -5.67
CA ASP A 81 -3.29 14.25 -5.46
C ASP A 81 -3.98 13.91 -4.12
N LYS A 82 -3.49 14.53 -3.04
CA LYS A 82 -3.93 14.23 -1.68
C LYS A 82 -5.42 14.56 -1.41
N ILE A 83 -5.91 15.68 -1.93
CA ILE A 83 -7.19 16.27 -1.52
C ILE A 83 -8.35 15.35 -1.94
N LYS A 84 -8.28 14.79 -3.14
CA LYS A 84 -9.33 13.89 -3.66
C LYS A 84 -9.41 12.59 -2.86
N HIS A 85 -8.29 12.09 -2.35
CA HIS A 85 -8.24 10.78 -1.71
C HIS A 85 -8.40 10.80 -0.18
N GLU A 86 -8.20 11.95 0.48
CA GLU A 86 -8.39 12.05 1.94
C GLU A 86 -9.85 11.83 2.37
N ILE A 87 -10.83 12.30 1.59
CA ILE A 87 -12.26 12.24 1.95
C ILE A 87 -12.71 10.79 2.15
N TRP A 88 -12.54 9.94 1.14
CA TRP A 88 -12.94 8.53 1.24
C TRP A 88 -12.00 7.73 2.15
N SER A 89 -10.71 8.08 2.25
CA SER A 89 -9.76 7.32 3.07
C SER A 89 -10.13 7.30 4.56
N SER A 90 -10.81 8.35 5.03
CA SER A 90 -11.23 8.49 6.43
C SER A 90 -12.17 7.38 6.91
N GLN A 91 -12.94 6.76 6.01
CA GLN A 91 -13.90 5.70 6.35
C GLN A 91 -13.22 4.33 6.61
N TYR A 92 -11.96 4.18 6.22
CA TYR A 92 -11.18 2.94 6.34
C TYR A 92 -10.24 2.94 7.55
N LYS A 93 -10.56 3.73 8.58
CA LYS A 93 -9.88 3.62 9.88
C LYS A 93 -10.38 2.38 10.64
N PRO A 94 -9.49 1.63 11.32
CA PRO A 94 -8.11 2.00 11.68
C PRO A 94 -7.02 1.46 10.75
N LYS A 95 -7.32 0.62 9.75
CA LYS A 95 -6.27 -0.01 8.93
C LYS A 95 -5.58 0.98 8.01
N LEU A 96 -6.30 1.97 7.49
CA LEU A 96 -5.72 3.02 6.65
C LEU A 96 -4.92 4.02 7.50
N GLN A 97 -3.61 4.05 7.26
CA GLN A 97 -2.64 4.84 8.02
C GLN A 97 -2.48 6.27 7.49
N GLY A 98 -2.81 6.50 6.22
CA GLY A 98 -2.84 7.83 5.63
C GLY A 98 -2.71 7.84 4.12
N VAL A 99 -2.76 9.06 3.58
CA VAL A 99 -2.47 9.42 2.19
C VAL A 99 -1.16 10.21 2.18
N PHE A 100 -0.19 9.75 1.39
CA PHE A 100 1.17 10.25 1.33
C PHE A 100 1.46 10.75 -0.08
N ILE A 101 2.05 11.94 -0.18
CA ILE A 101 2.40 12.60 -1.45
C ILE A 101 3.87 12.48 -1.79
N ASP A 102 4.70 12.28 -0.78
CA ASP A 102 6.15 12.21 -0.89
C ASP A 102 6.65 10.89 -0.32
N LYS A 103 7.73 10.38 -0.93
CA LYS A 103 8.34 9.11 -0.56
C LYS A 103 8.89 9.11 0.86
N ASP A 104 9.38 10.25 1.35
CA ASP A 104 10.09 10.34 2.62
C ASP A 104 9.13 10.20 3.81
N THR A 105 7.95 10.83 3.74
CA THR A 105 6.90 10.69 4.75
C THR A 105 6.32 9.28 4.75
N LEU A 106 6.07 8.69 3.58
CA LEU A 106 5.61 7.32 3.48
C LEU A 106 6.65 6.34 4.05
N TYR A 107 7.91 6.48 3.65
CA TYR A 107 9.00 5.63 4.14
C TYR A 107 9.16 5.74 5.66
N SER A 108 9.17 6.96 6.20
CA SER A 108 9.26 7.20 7.64
C SER A 108 8.11 6.52 8.40
N LYS A 109 6.89 6.61 7.87
CA LYS A 109 5.72 5.96 8.46
C LYS A 109 5.80 4.44 8.38
N LEU A 110 6.22 3.88 7.24
CA LEU A 110 6.43 2.44 7.08
C LEU A 110 7.44 1.89 8.09
N VAL A 111 8.58 2.55 8.25
CA VAL A 111 9.62 2.15 9.21
C VAL A 111 9.10 2.22 10.65
N SER A 112 8.34 3.27 10.98
CA SER A 112 7.69 3.40 12.29
C SER A 112 6.75 2.23 12.57
N ASP A 113 5.87 1.91 11.63
CA ASP A 113 4.86 0.87 11.81
C ASP A 113 5.45 -0.54 11.82
N MET A 114 6.54 -0.78 11.07
CA MET A 114 7.27 -2.05 11.12
C MET A 114 7.97 -2.30 12.47
N LYS A 115 8.40 -1.25 13.17
CA LYS A 115 9.02 -1.38 14.51
C LYS A 115 8.00 -1.65 15.62
N LEU A 116 6.71 -1.41 15.35
CA LEU A 116 5.62 -1.54 16.31
C LEU A 116 4.88 -2.90 16.21
N GLN A 117 5.26 -3.77 15.27
CA GLN A 117 4.61 -5.07 15.00
C GLN A 117 5.34 -6.28 15.56
#